data_AF-A0A4P9X8N9-F1
#
_entry.id   AF-A0A4P9X8N9-F1
#
_cell.length_a   1.000
_cell.length_b   1.000
_cell.length_c   1.000
_cell.angle_alpha   90.00
_cell.angle_beta   90.00
_cell.angle_gamma   90.00
#
_symmetry.space_group_name_H-M   'P 1'
#
loop_
_entity.id
_entity.type
_entity.pdbx_description
1 polymer ?
#
loop_
_entity_poly.entity_id
_entity_poly.type
_entity_poly.pdbx_seq_one_letter_code
_entity_poly.pdbx_strand_id
1 'polypeptide(L)'
;LGSGPCGGKTSSLSILAEYFETLGWKVYRVPETSSLLKGGGVVFEELTPEMSYSFQKSLLKTMLTIEDTYRQLGKLSAQAGRPTMLICDRGAMDPSAYMDREGWLRMLRELGQDEAQLRDQRYDCVVHLVTAAKGAERFYGNANNMTRTEDVDTARNIDNATMKAWMGHAGLQVVDN
;
A
#
# COMPACT_ATOMS: atom_id res chain seq x y z
N LEU A 1 2.69 -2.84 3.27
CA LEU A 1 3.43 -1.77 3.99
C LEU A 1 2.93 -0.38 3.55
N GLY A 2 2.25 0.38 4.41
CA GLY A 2 1.76 1.74 4.11
C GLY A 2 2.77 2.82 4.50
N SER A 3 2.86 3.93 3.76
CA SER A 3 3.71 5.15 3.94
C SER A 3 4.49 5.59 2.69
N GLY A 4 4.76 6.89 2.65
CA GLY A 4 5.28 7.66 1.53
C GLY A 4 6.62 7.17 0.96
N PRO A 5 6.84 7.38 -0.34
CA PRO A 5 7.95 6.75 -1.03
C PRO A 5 9.28 7.53 -0.91
N CYS A 6 10.38 6.78 -0.76
CA CYS A 6 11.78 7.12 -0.36
C CYS A 6 12.24 6.50 0.98
N GLY A 7 11.42 5.69 1.65
CA GLY A 7 11.79 4.97 2.88
C GLY A 7 12.41 3.56 2.70
N GLY A 8 13.02 3.25 1.54
CA GLY A 8 13.70 1.95 1.35
C GLY A 8 12.79 0.71 1.16
N LYS A 9 11.45 0.87 1.10
CA LYS A 9 10.48 -0.23 1.05
C LYS A 9 10.75 -1.31 0.03
N THR A 10 10.91 -0.99 -1.25
CA THR A 10 11.10 -2.02 -2.29
C THR A 10 12.36 -2.85 -2.02
N SER A 11 13.41 -2.21 -1.51
CA SER A 11 14.64 -2.90 -1.08
C SER A 11 14.41 -3.75 0.17
N SER A 12 13.74 -3.22 1.21
CA SER A 12 13.41 -3.96 2.43
C SER A 12 12.44 -5.13 2.18
N LEU A 13 11.49 -4.95 1.26
CA LEU A 13 10.55 -5.96 0.79
C LEU A 13 11.26 -7.12 0.09
N SER A 14 12.22 -6.81 -0.78
CA SER A 14 13.05 -7.82 -1.44
C SER A 14 13.90 -8.57 -0.42
N ILE A 15 14.57 -7.88 0.51
CA ILE A 15 15.39 -8.50 1.55
C ILE A 15 14.56 -9.43 2.44
N LEU A 16 13.38 -8.97 2.90
CA LEU A 16 12.49 -9.78 3.73
C LEU A 16 12.03 -11.03 2.98
N ALA A 17 11.62 -10.86 1.73
CA ALA A 17 11.18 -11.96 0.91
C ALA A 17 12.31 -12.97 0.66
N GLU A 18 13.50 -12.51 0.27
CA GLU A 18 14.68 -13.35 0.08
C GLU A 18 15.02 -14.14 1.35
N TYR A 19 15.00 -13.48 2.52
CA TYR A 19 15.23 -14.14 3.81
C TYR A 19 14.25 -15.30 4.05
N PHE A 20 12.95 -15.07 3.91
CA PHE A 20 11.96 -16.15 4.08
C PHE A 20 12.05 -17.24 3.01
N GLU A 21 12.39 -16.87 1.77
CA GLU A 21 12.67 -17.84 0.71
C GLU A 21 13.87 -18.74 1.07
N THR A 22 14.93 -18.21 1.71
CA THR A 22 16.05 -19.04 2.21
C THR A 22 15.65 -20.01 3.32
N LEU A 23 14.61 -19.68 4.09
CA LEU A 23 14.02 -20.56 5.11
C LEU A 23 13.04 -21.59 4.53
N GLY A 24 12.91 -21.66 3.20
CA GLY A 24 12.04 -22.60 2.51
C GLY A 24 10.58 -22.16 2.39
N TRP A 25 10.27 -20.89 2.68
CA TRP A 25 8.92 -20.36 2.47
C TRP A 25 8.67 -20.03 1.01
N LYS A 26 7.43 -20.22 0.56
CA LYS A 26 6.97 -19.63 -0.69
C LYS A 26 6.54 -18.19 -0.42
N VAL A 27 7.23 -17.22 -1.01
CA VAL A 27 6.85 -15.81 -0.89
C VAL A 27 6.21 -15.32 -2.18
N TYR A 28 5.06 -14.66 -2.04
CA TYR A 28 4.39 -13.93 -3.10
C TYR A 28 4.51 -12.43 -2.83
N ARG A 29 4.98 -11.68 -3.81
CA ARG A 29 5.10 -10.22 -3.76
C ARG A 29 3.96 -9.61 -4.57
N VAL A 30 3.03 -8.93 -3.91
CA VAL A 30 1.91 -8.25 -4.56
C VAL A 30 2.37 -6.83 -4.94
N PRO A 31 2.40 -6.48 -6.24
CA PRO A 31 2.94 -5.21 -6.70
C PRO A 31 2.03 -4.01 -6.37
N GLU A 32 2.63 -2.83 -6.26
CA GLU A 32 1.89 -1.57 -6.08
C GLU A 32 1.00 -1.29 -7.29
N THR A 33 -0.32 -1.32 -7.07
CA THR A 33 -1.30 -1.12 -8.15
C THR A 33 -1.29 0.31 -8.70
N SER A 34 -0.96 1.32 -7.88
CA SER A 34 -0.86 2.70 -8.35
C SER A 34 0.25 2.85 -9.40
N SER A 35 1.41 2.25 -9.16
CA SER A 35 2.53 2.25 -10.11
C SER A 35 2.19 1.49 -11.39
N LEU A 36 1.45 0.38 -11.31
CA LEU A 36 0.92 -0.32 -12.49
C LEU A 36 0.01 0.58 -13.34
N LEU A 37 -0.93 1.30 -12.72
CA LEU A 37 -1.85 2.19 -13.44
C LEU A 37 -1.14 3.42 -14.02
N LYS A 38 -0.20 4.02 -13.27
CA LYS A 38 0.66 5.13 -13.76
C LYS A 38 1.50 4.70 -14.95
N GLY A 39 2.13 3.53 -14.88
CA GLY A 39 2.90 2.96 -15.98
C GLY A 39 2.05 2.67 -17.23
N GLY A 40 0.74 2.51 -17.07
CA GLY A 40 -0.24 2.37 -18.16
C GLY A 40 -0.68 3.69 -18.80
N GLY A 41 -0.14 4.84 -18.37
CA GLY A 41 -0.43 6.15 -18.96
C GLY A 41 -1.43 7.01 -18.18
N VAL A 42 -1.79 6.65 -16.95
CA VAL A 42 -2.62 7.53 -16.10
C VAL A 42 -1.81 8.71 -15.60
N VAL A 43 -2.20 9.92 -16.01
CA VAL A 43 -1.64 11.20 -15.55
C VAL A 43 -2.59 11.83 -14.54
N PHE A 44 -2.11 12.07 -13.31
CA PHE A 44 -2.97 12.56 -12.23
C PHE A 44 -3.37 14.03 -12.42
N GLU A 45 -2.49 14.84 -13.02
CA GLU A 45 -2.76 16.25 -13.28
C GLU A 45 -3.90 16.48 -14.29
N GLU A 46 -4.27 15.46 -15.08
CA GLU A 46 -5.32 15.55 -16.10
C GLU A 46 -6.73 15.19 -15.56
N LEU A 47 -6.84 14.75 -14.31
CA LEU A 47 -8.10 14.24 -13.76
C LEU A 47 -8.95 15.35 -13.14
N THR A 48 -10.22 15.43 -13.54
CA THR A 48 -11.22 16.22 -12.78
C THR A 48 -11.48 15.58 -11.41
N PRO A 49 -12.15 16.28 -10.46
CA PRO A 49 -12.52 15.70 -9.18
C PRO A 49 -13.32 14.39 -9.30
N GLU A 50 -14.26 14.32 -10.24
CA GLU A 50 -15.09 13.13 -10.49
C GLU A 50 -14.27 11.97 -11.09
N MET A 51 -13.33 12.30 -11.99
CA MET A 51 -12.39 11.33 -12.54
C MET A 51 -11.44 10.80 -11.46
N SER A 52 -10.98 11.67 -10.57
CA SER A 52 -10.12 11.31 -9.43
C SER A 52 -10.82 10.34 -8.48
N TYR A 53 -12.09 10.59 -8.14
CA TYR A 53 -12.89 9.64 -7.35
C TYR A 53 -13.05 8.29 -8.06
N SER A 54 -13.40 8.32 -9.35
CA SER A 54 -13.57 7.10 -10.16
C SER A 54 -12.26 6.31 -10.30
N PHE A 55 -11.14 7.03 -10.40
CA PHE A 55 -9.80 6.46 -10.42
C PHE A 55 -9.47 5.77 -9.08
N GLN A 56 -9.66 6.45 -7.94
CA GLN A 56 -9.41 5.86 -6.63
C GLN A 56 -10.28 4.62 -6.37
N LYS A 57 -11.53 4.64 -6.81
CA LYS A 57 -12.43 3.47 -6.77
C LYS A 57 -11.91 2.32 -7.62
N SER A 58 -11.45 2.60 -8.83
CA SER A 58 -10.88 1.60 -9.72
C SER A 58 -9.55 1.05 -9.18
N LEU A 59 -8.72 1.91 -8.59
CA LEU A 59 -7.48 1.55 -7.91
C LEU A 59 -7.76 0.56 -6.78
N LEU A 60 -8.66 0.90 -5.85
CA LEU A 60 -9.00 0.01 -4.73
C LEU A 60 -9.57 -1.33 -5.22
N LYS A 61 -10.49 -1.31 -6.19
CA LYS A 61 -11.03 -2.55 -6.77
C LYS A 61 -9.93 -3.43 -7.36
N THR A 62 -9.00 -2.85 -8.10
CA THR A 62 -7.87 -3.57 -8.70
C THR A 62 -6.92 -4.11 -7.64
N MET A 63 -6.60 -3.32 -6.61
CA MET A 63 -5.79 -3.77 -5.46
C MET A 63 -6.39 -5.01 -4.82
N LEU A 64 -7.68 -4.98 -4.48
CA LEU A 64 -8.38 -6.10 -3.86
C LEU A 64 -8.36 -7.34 -4.75
N THR A 65 -8.57 -7.17 -6.05
CA THR A 65 -8.58 -8.27 -7.03
C THR A 65 -7.20 -8.94 -7.15
N ILE A 66 -6.13 -8.15 -7.27
CA ILE A 66 -4.76 -8.66 -7.35
C ILE A 66 -4.40 -9.38 -6.05
N GLU A 67 -4.68 -8.78 -4.90
CA GLU A 67 -4.44 -9.40 -3.60
C GLU A 67 -5.21 -10.71 -3.42
N ASP A 68 -6.48 -10.77 -3.81
CA ASP A 68 -7.29 -11.99 -3.72
C ASP A 68 -6.73 -13.09 -4.63
N THR A 69 -6.23 -12.74 -5.81
CA THR A 69 -5.56 -13.66 -6.72
C THR A 69 -4.32 -14.28 -6.07
N TYR A 70 -3.44 -13.46 -5.49
CA TYR A 70 -2.28 -13.97 -4.77
C TYR A 70 -2.67 -14.75 -3.52
N ARG A 71 -3.74 -14.36 -2.82
CA ARG A 71 -4.22 -15.08 -1.63
C ARG A 71 -4.70 -16.48 -2.00
N GLN A 72 -5.36 -16.63 -3.14
CA GLN A 72 -5.75 -17.94 -3.67
C GLN A 72 -4.53 -18.79 -4.03
N LEU A 73 -3.55 -18.23 -4.76
CA LEU A 73 -2.30 -18.93 -5.07
C LEU A 73 -1.52 -19.33 -3.81
N GLY A 74 -1.55 -18.47 -2.80
CA GLY A 74 -0.93 -18.73 -1.51
C GLY A 74 -1.59 -19.88 -0.76
N LYS A 75 -2.93 -19.93 -0.75
CA LYS A 75 -3.69 -21.06 -0.20
C LYS A 75 -3.35 -22.37 -0.88
N LEU A 76 -3.23 -22.39 -2.21
CA LEU A 76 -2.83 -23.58 -2.95
C LEU A 76 -1.41 -24.03 -2.58
N SER A 77 -0.47 -23.10 -2.43
CA SER A 77 0.89 -23.40 -1.99
C SER A 77 0.94 -23.97 -0.56
N ALA A 78 0.15 -23.40 0.35
CA ALA A 78 0.01 -23.89 1.71
C ALA A 78 -0.60 -25.30 1.77
N GLN A 79 -1.62 -25.58 0.96
CA GLN A 79 -2.23 -26.92 0.83
C GLN A 79 -1.24 -27.96 0.29
N ALA A 80 -0.28 -27.53 -0.54
CA ALA A 80 0.82 -28.38 -1.01
C ALA A 80 1.95 -28.57 0.02
N GLY A 81 1.74 -28.14 1.29
CA GLY A 81 2.68 -28.34 2.39
C GLY A 81 3.83 -27.32 2.43
N ARG A 82 3.73 -26.21 1.68
CA ARG A 82 4.76 -25.16 1.70
C ARG A 82 4.32 -23.98 2.56
N PRO A 83 5.06 -23.62 3.63
CA PRO A 83 4.76 -22.41 4.38
C PRO A 83 4.81 -21.22 3.41
N THR A 84 3.78 -20.37 3.44
CA THR A 84 3.56 -19.37 2.39
C THR A 84 3.31 -18.01 3.02
N MET A 85 3.95 -16.97 2.47
CA MET A 85 3.81 -15.59 2.88
C MET A 85 3.42 -14.72 1.69
N LEU A 86 2.51 -13.78 1.92
CA LEU A 86 2.15 -12.74 0.97
C LEU A 86 2.66 -11.41 1.50
N ILE A 87 3.36 -10.66 0.66
CA ILE A 87 3.85 -9.34 1.00
C ILE A 87 3.25 -8.34 0.01
N CYS A 88 2.45 -7.41 0.52
CA CYS A 88 1.81 -6.37 -0.27
C CYS A 88 2.57 -5.04 -0.19
N ASP A 89 2.95 -4.53 -1.37
CA ASP A 89 3.40 -3.15 -1.52
C ASP A 89 2.17 -2.23 -1.60
N ARG A 90 1.94 -1.46 -0.53
CA ARG A 90 0.66 -0.81 -0.13
C ARG A 90 -0.42 -1.76 0.36
N GLY A 91 -1.39 -1.24 1.11
CA GLY A 91 -2.57 -1.99 1.56
C GLY A 91 -3.88 -1.24 1.28
N ALA A 92 -5.01 -1.93 1.43
CA ALA A 92 -6.33 -1.48 1.00
C ALA A 92 -6.84 -0.23 1.73
N MET A 93 -6.28 0.11 2.89
CA MET A 93 -6.63 1.35 3.60
C MET A 93 -5.84 2.57 3.11
N ASP A 94 -4.72 2.39 2.40
CA ASP A 94 -3.88 3.50 1.92
C ASP A 94 -4.64 4.51 1.04
N PRO A 95 -5.56 4.11 0.12
CA PRO A 95 -6.33 5.06 -0.68
C PRO A 95 -7.19 6.04 0.14
N SER A 96 -7.55 5.68 1.39
CA SER A 96 -8.30 6.57 2.27
C SER A 96 -7.54 7.84 2.65
N ALA A 97 -6.20 7.83 2.56
CA ALA A 97 -5.36 9.00 2.82
C ALA A 97 -5.43 10.08 1.73
N TYR A 98 -6.03 9.77 0.58
CA TYR A 98 -6.08 10.64 -0.61
C TYR A 98 -7.47 11.25 -0.85
N MET A 99 -8.42 11.06 0.07
CA MET A 99 -9.77 11.61 -0.02
C MET A 99 -10.34 11.91 1.36
N ASP A 100 -11.47 12.60 1.40
CA ASP A 100 -12.18 12.83 2.65
C ASP A 100 -12.91 11.57 3.16
N ARG A 101 -13.33 11.64 4.42
CA ARG A 101 -14.01 10.53 5.10
C ARG A 101 -15.31 10.13 4.40
N GLU A 102 -16.06 11.12 3.90
CA GLU A 102 -17.34 10.88 3.23
C GLU A 102 -17.17 10.18 1.89
N GLY A 103 -16.21 10.63 1.08
CA GLY A 103 -15.82 10.00 -0.18
C GLY A 103 -15.33 8.58 0.01
N TRP A 104 -14.49 8.34 1.03
CA TRP A 104 -14.01 7.01 1.36
C TRP A 104 -15.15 6.05 1.73
N LEU A 105 -16.04 6.46 2.64
CA LEU A 105 -17.18 5.64 3.05
C LEU A 105 -18.16 5.38 1.90
N ARG A 106 -18.37 6.38 1.03
CA ARG A 106 -19.18 6.22 -0.18
C ARG A 106 -18.55 5.17 -1.10
N MET A 107 -17.24 5.26 -1.34
CA MET A 107 -16.52 4.32 -2.20
C MET A 107 -16.58 2.89 -1.68
N LEU A 108 -16.42 2.69 -0.37
CA LEU A 108 -16.55 1.37 0.27
C LEU A 108 -17.94 0.78 0.06
N ARG A 109 -19.00 1.56 0.28
CA ARG A 109 -20.39 1.13 0.03
C ARG A 109 -20.60 0.73 -1.42
N GLU A 110 -20.11 1.52 -2.37
CA GLU A 110 -20.22 1.24 -3.80
C GLU A 110 -19.43 0.00 -4.24
N LEU A 111 -18.37 -0.38 -3.51
CA LEU A 111 -17.58 -1.60 -3.74
C LEU A 111 -18.03 -2.79 -2.89
N GLY A 112 -19.07 -2.62 -2.06
CA GLY A 112 -19.55 -3.65 -1.13
C GLY A 112 -18.49 -4.07 -0.10
N GLN A 113 -17.60 -3.15 0.28
CA GLN A 113 -16.53 -3.39 1.25
C GLN A 113 -16.90 -2.82 2.62
N ASP A 114 -16.47 -3.51 3.67
CA ASP A 114 -16.53 -3.00 5.04
C ASP A 114 -15.14 -2.54 5.49
N GLU A 115 -15.09 -1.36 6.10
CA GLU A 115 -13.82 -0.77 6.52
C GLU A 115 -13.11 -1.59 7.59
N ALA A 116 -13.87 -2.07 8.59
CA ALA A 116 -13.29 -2.83 9.68
C ALA A 116 -12.78 -4.18 9.18
N GLN A 117 -13.45 -4.82 8.22
CA GLN A 117 -12.95 -6.02 7.56
C GLN A 117 -11.67 -5.76 6.76
N LEU A 118 -11.63 -4.66 5.97
CA LEU A 118 -10.44 -4.30 5.20
C LEU A 118 -9.23 -4.02 6.10
N ARG A 119 -9.46 -3.34 7.23
CA ARG A 119 -8.41 -3.09 8.20
C ARG A 119 -8.07 -4.37 8.96
N ASP A 120 -8.98 -4.91 9.74
CA ASP A 120 -8.68 -5.84 10.83
C ASP A 120 -8.57 -7.32 10.42
N GLN A 121 -9.12 -7.72 9.26
CA GLN A 121 -9.20 -9.13 8.86
C GLN A 121 -8.41 -9.46 7.59
N ARG A 122 -8.00 -8.44 6.83
CA ARG A 122 -7.39 -8.64 5.52
C ARG A 122 -5.88 -8.88 5.58
N TYR A 123 -5.22 -8.32 6.60
CA TYR A 123 -3.78 -8.37 6.80
C TYR A 123 -3.47 -8.95 8.18
N ASP A 124 -2.51 -9.87 8.25
CA ASP A 124 -2.04 -10.39 9.54
C ASP A 124 -1.13 -9.38 10.25
N CYS A 125 -0.40 -8.58 9.46
CA CYS A 125 0.54 -7.57 9.93
C CYS A 125 0.59 -6.39 8.96
N VAL A 126 0.65 -5.17 9.52
CA VAL A 126 0.80 -3.94 8.76
C VAL A 126 2.06 -3.24 9.27
N VAL A 127 3.06 -3.12 8.42
CA VAL A 127 4.29 -2.38 8.75
C VAL A 127 4.25 -1.03 8.05
N HIS A 128 4.29 0.06 8.82
CA HIS A 128 4.36 1.45 8.36
C HIS A 128 5.80 1.96 8.49
N LEU A 129 6.45 2.32 7.37
CA LEU A 129 7.83 2.83 7.38
C LEU A 129 7.80 4.37 7.27
N VAL A 130 8.10 5.12 8.31
CA VAL A 130 7.95 6.59 8.29
C VAL A 130 8.65 7.21 7.06
N THR A 131 7.95 8.10 6.35
CA THR A 131 8.51 8.78 5.16
C THR A 131 9.82 9.51 5.50
N ALA A 132 10.81 9.48 4.60
CA ALA A 132 12.05 10.24 4.75
C ALA A 132 11.82 11.76 4.86
N ALA A 133 10.64 12.26 4.44
CA ALA A 133 10.23 13.64 4.68
C ALA A 133 10.08 13.99 6.18
N LYS A 134 10.11 13.01 7.10
CA LYS A 134 10.12 13.23 8.55
C LYS A 134 11.45 12.77 9.13
N GLY A 135 12.27 13.71 9.62
CA GLY A 135 13.52 13.39 10.33
C GLY A 135 14.71 12.99 9.45
N ALA A 136 14.49 12.81 8.14
CA ALA A 136 15.52 12.48 7.17
C ALA A 136 15.42 13.35 5.91
N GLU A 137 15.00 14.63 6.04
CA GLU A 137 14.67 15.49 4.89
C GLU A 137 15.83 15.62 3.88
N ARG A 138 17.08 15.57 4.36
CA ARG A 138 18.30 15.58 3.54
C ARG A 138 18.35 14.47 2.47
N PHE A 139 17.61 13.38 2.67
CA PHE A 139 17.50 12.26 1.75
C PHE A 139 16.22 12.30 0.89
N TYR A 140 15.28 13.20 1.22
CA TYR A 140 14.07 13.42 0.44
C TYR A 140 14.40 14.21 -0.84
N GLY A 141 14.21 13.59 -2.01
CA GLY A 141 14.47 14.20 -3.32
C GLY A 141 15.81 13.84 -4.00
N ASN A 142 16.80 13.31 -3.27
CA ASN A 142 18.14 13.02 -3.82
C ASN A 142 18.32 11.61 -4.39
N ALA A 143 17.30 10.73 -4.31
CA ALA A 143 17.39 9.35 -4.77
C ALA A 143 16.41 9.06 -5.94
N ASN A 144 16.92 9.17 -7.16
CA ASN A 144 16.55 8.41 -8.37
C ASN A 144 15.09 8.35 -8.88
N ASN A 145 14.13 9.09 -8.36
CA ASN A 145 12.77 9.12 -8.92
C ASN A 145 12.41 10.50 -9.45
N MET A 146 12.69 10.75 -10.73
CA MET A 146 12.29 11.95 -11.50
C MET A 146 10.76 12.12 -11.67
N THR A 147 9.94 11.33 -11.00
CA THR A 147 8.48 11.23 -11.20
C THR A 147 7.67 11.82 -10.05
N ARG A 148 8.26 12.60 -9.13
CA ARG A 148 7.53 13.19 -8.01
C ARG A 148 7.53 14.71 -7.99
N THR A 149 6.32 15.24 -7.93
CA THR A 149 5.95 16.65 -7.96
C THR A 149 5.42 17.17 -6.62
N GLU A 150 5.27 16.31 -5.60
CA GLU A 150 4.68 16.68 -4.30
C GLU A 150 5.70 17.25 -3.31
N ASP A 151 5.33 18.37 -2.68
CA ASP A 151 6.12 19.05 -1.65
C ASP A 151 6.32 18.21 -0.37
N VAL A 152 7.38 18.52 0.39
CA VAL A 152 7.76 17.84 1.63
C VAL A 152 6.61 17.82 2.64
N ASP A 153 5.88 18.93 2.79
CA ASP A 153 4.79 19.02 3.75
C ASP A 153 3.59 18.16 3.33
N THR A 154 3.29 18.11 2.03
CA THR A 154 2.27 17.22 1.48
C THR A 154 2.61 15.76 1.77
N ALA A 155 3.87 15.36 1.57
CA ALA A 155 4.31 14.00 1.87
C ALA A 155 4.22 13.64 3.36
N ARG A 156 4.52 14.59 4.27
CA ARG A 156 4.33 14.40 5.72
C ARG A 156 2.86 14.21 6.09
N ASN A 157 1.97 14.98 5.47
CA ASN A 157 0.53 14.92 5.71
C ASN A 157 -0.07 13.61 5.24
N ILE A 158 0.28 13.16 4.02
CA ILE A 158 -0.17 11.86 3.48
C ILE A 158 0.35 10.70 4.34
N ASP A 159 1.60 10.77 4.82
CA ASP A 159 2.16 9.77 5.71
C ASP A 159 1.40 9.68 7.04
N ASN A 160 1.08 10.82 7.64
CA ASN A 160 0.25 10.89 8.85
C ASN A 160 -1.15 10.32 8.61
N ALA A 161 -1.78 10.67 7.48
CA ALA A 161 -3.11 10.19 7.13
C ALA A 161 -3.12 8.67 6.89
N THR A 162 -2.09 8.14 6.22
CA THR A 162 -1.91 6.71 5.99
C THR A 162 -1.73 5.97 7.31
N MET A 163 -0.86 6.46 8.21
CA MET A 163 -0.69 5.87 9.53
C MET A 163 -2.02 5.84 10.31
N LYS A 164 -2.76 6.95 10.27
CA LYS A 164 -4.07 7.07 10.92
C LYS A 164 -5.09 6.06 10.38
N ALA A 165 -5.09 5.81 9.06
CA ALA A 165 -5.99 4.84 8.44
C ALA A 165 -5.79 3.41 8.97
N TRP A 166 -4.57 3.08 9.40
CA TRP A 166 -4.24 1.77 9.97
C TRP A 166 -4.35 1.71 11.50
N MET A 167 -4.59 2.83 12.19
CA MET A 167 -4.77 2.82 13.64
C MET A 167 -5.92 1.90 14.06
N GLY A 168 -5.66 1.06 15.07
CA GLY A 168 -6.58 0.05 15.57
C GLY A 168 -6.31 -1.36 15.04
N HIS A 169 -5.51 -1.51 13.98
CA HIS A 169 -5.08 -2.82 13.50
C HIS A 169 -4.16 -3.51 14.52
N ALA A 170 -4.52 -4.71 14.97
CA ALA A 170 -3.79 -5.42 16.04
C ALA A 170 -2.30 -5.70 15.69
N GLY A 171 -2.03 -6.02 14.43
CA GLY A 171 -0.67 -6.23 13.89
C GLY A 171 0.02 -4.98 13.34
N LEU A 172 -0.38 -3.75 13.72
CA LEU A 172 0.31 -2.54 13.25
C LEU A 172 1.69 -2.39 13.90
N GLN A 173 2.72 -2.23 13.07
CA GLN A 173 4.10 -1.95 13.46
C GLN A 173 4.57 -0.67 12.78
N VAL A 174 5.15 0.26 13.53
CA VAL A 174 5.68 1.52 13.00
C VAL A 174 7.20 1.50 13.10
N VAL A 175 7.88 1.72 11.98
CA VAL A 175 9.34 1.79 11.90
C VAL A 175 9.72 3.21 11.50
N ASP A 176 10.45 3.90 12.36
CA ASP A 176 10.92 5.27 12.14
C ASP A 176 12.24 5.32 11.33
N ASN A 177 12.67 6.52 10.90
CA ASN A 177 13.89 6.75 10.13
C ASN A 177 15.18 6.74 10.96
#